data_AF-A0AAD6JKR9-F1
#
_entry.id   AF-A0AAD6JKR9-F1
#
_cell.length_a   1.000
_cell.length_b   1.000
_cell.length_c   1.000
_cell.angle_alpha   90.00
_cell.angle_beta   90.00
_cell.angle_gamma   90.00
#
_symmetry.space_group_name_H-M   'P 1'
#
loop_
_entity.id
_entity.type
_entity.pdbx_description
1 polymer ?
#
loop_
_entity_poly.entity_id
_entity_poly.type
_entity_poly.pdbx_seq_one_letter_code
_entity_poly.pdbx_strand_id
1 'polypeptide(L)'
;MAGGSQRLPFTVPPLVFSALRLVRKLQGQDGNVVGEEPATPKKIFQLLNETIEALSSVSSPELALRLYLQCAEAANDCDLESVAYEFFTRAFILYEEEVADSKTQVTALHLIIGALQRMHVFGVENRDTLTHKATGHSAKLLKKPDQCRAVYACSHLFWVDDQDGIKDGERVLLCLKRALRIANAAQQIASATRGCSGPVTLFVEILNKYLYFFEKGNPQITSAAIQGLIELITNEMQSDSTTPDPVSDAFLASTIRYIQFQKQKGGVMGEKFGPIKV
;
A
#
# COMPACT_ATOMS: atom_id res chain seq x y z
N MET A 1 -6.31 -33.14 -0.93
CA MET A 1 -5.87 -32.98 0.48
C MET A 1 -6.75 -33.81 1.40
N ALA A 2 -6.18 -34.77 2.14
CA ALA A 2 -6.96 -35.78 2.90
C ALA A 2 -7.35 -35.37 4.34
N GLY A 3 -6.88 -34.22 4.84
CA GLY A 3 -7.08 -33.79 6.23
C GLY A 3 -8.45 -33.19 6.56
N GLY A 4 -9.33 -32.99 5.57
CA GLY A 4 -10.65 -32.39 5.75
C GLY A 4 -10.62 -30.86 5.98
N SER A 5 -11.81 -30.24 5.94
CA SER A 5 -12.01 -28.78 5.96
C SER A 5 -11.35 -28.09 7.16
N GLN A 6 -11.45 -28.67 8.36
CA GLN A 6 -10.90 -28.06 9.57
C GLN A 6 -9.37 -27.96 9.58
N ARG A 7 -8.66 -28.79 8.79
CA ARG A 7 -7.19 -28.81 8.75
C ARG A 7 -6.62 -27.96 7.63
N LEU A 8 -7.40 -27.63 6.59
CA LEU A 8 -6.90 -26.91 5.43
C LEU A 8 -6.28 -25.54 5.79
N PRO A 9 -6.92 -24.69 6.63
CA PRO A 9 -6.33 -23.40 6.99
C PRO A 9 -4.96 -23.49 7.69
N PHE A 10 -4.66 -24.64 8.33
CA PHE A 10 -3.43 -24.85 9.07
C PHE A 10 -2.37 -25.66 8.29
N THR A 11 -2.79 -26.38 7.25
CA THR A 11 -1.90 -27.26 6.46
C THR A 11 -1.50 -26.67 5.12
N VAL A 12 -2.37 -25.85 4.51
CA VAL A 12 -2.07 -25.17 3.24
C VAL A 12 -0.93 -24.15 3.38
N PRO A 13 -0.94 -23.22 4.36
CA PRO A 13 0.13 -22.24 4.46
C PRO A 13 1.54 -22.84 4.56
N PRO A 14 1.84 -23.81 5.45
CA PRO A 14 3.18 -24.37 5.52
C PRO A 14 3.57 -25.13 4.25
N LEU A 15 2.61 -25.75 3.55
CA LEU A 15 2.87 -26.38 2.25
C LEU A 15 3.25 -25.35 1.19
N VAL A 16 2.51 -24.24 1.11
CA VAL A 16 2.81 -23.13 0.20
C VAL A 16 4.21 -22.57 0.47
N PHE A 17 4.53 -22.23 1.72
CA PHE A 17 5.86 -21.69 2.06
C PHE A 17 7.00 -22.69 1.84
N SER A 18 6.74 -23.99 1.99
CA SER A 18 7.73 -25.03 1.68
C SER A 18 8.00 -25.12 0.18
N ALA A 19 6.96 -25.04 -0.65
CA ALA A 19 7.09 -24.99 -2.10
C ALA A 19 7.76 -23.68 -2.58
N LEU A 20 7.45 -22.53 -1.99
CA LEU A 20 8.16 -21.27 -2.28
C LEU A 20 9.65 -21.34 -1.93
N ARG A 21 10.01 -22.04 -0.85
CA ARG A 21 11.42 -22.30 -0.52
C ARG A 21 12.10 -23.18 -1.56
N LEU A 22 11.37 -24.14 -2.15
CA LEU A 22 11.88 -24.96 -3.25
C LEU A 22 12.11 -24.11 -4.51
N VAL A 23 11.17 -23.22 -4.87
CA VAL A 23 11.33 -22.28 -6.00
C VAL A 23 12.63 -21.49 -5.88
N ARG A 24 12.89 -20.86 -4.72
CA ARG A 24 14.13 -20.10 -4.50
C ARG A 24 15.40 -20.94 -4.62
N LYS A 25 15.35 -22.22 -4.24
CA LYS A 25 16.49 -23.14 -4.40
C LYS A 25 16.75 -23.48 -5.87
N LEU A 26 15.69 -23.65 -6.66
CA LEU A 26 15.80 -23.97 -8.08
C LEU A 26 16.38 -22.81 -8.88
N GLN A 27 16.06 -21.57 -8.52
CA GLN A 27 16.67 -20.38 -9.14
C GLN A 27 18.19 -20.27 -8.93
N GLY A 28 18.71 -20.82 -7.83
CA GLY A 28 20.14 -20.84 -7.54
C GLY A 28 20.91 -22.01 -8.17
N GLN A 29 20.23 -22.90 -8.90
CA GLN A 29 20.79 -24.12 -9.48
C GLN A 29 20.69 -24.11 -11.01
N ASP A 30 21.23 -23.08 -11.64
CA ASP A 30 21.42 -23.02 -13.10
C ASP A 30 22.53 -23.97 -13.54
N GLY A 31 22.20 -25.25 -13.67
CA GLY A 31 23.04 -26.23 -14.37
C GLY A 31 23.53 -27.39 -13.49
N ASN A 32 22.74 -28.47 -13.46
CA ASN A 32 23.15 -29.89 -13.46
C ASN A 32 22.12 -30.71 -12.69
N VAL A 33 21.03 -31.08 -13.36
CA VAL A 33 20.23 -32.24 -12.95
C VAL A 33 20.23 -33.20 -14.13
N VAL A 34 21.01 -34.28 -14.00
CA VAL A 34 21.04 -35.39 -14.96
C VAL A 34 19.93 -36.36 -14.55
N GLY A 35 18.89 -36.48 -15.38
CA GLY A 35 17.77 -37.40 -15.21
C GLY A 35 16.47 -36.77 -14.68
N GLU A 36 15.35 -37.23 -15.25
CA GLU A 36 13.95 -36.71 -15.18
C GLU A 36 13.77 -35.23 -15.54
N GLU A 37 12.60 -34.88 -16.10
CA GLU A 37 12.26 -33.48 -16.42
C GLU A 37 12.41 -32.62 -15.16
N PRO A 38 13.31 -31.63 -15.13
CA PRO A 38 13.50 -30.81 -13.94
C PRO A 38 12.19 -30.10 -13.61
N ALA A 39 11.78 -30.15 -12.33
CA ALA A 39 10.64 -29.39 -11.85
C ALA A 39 10.93 -27.90 -12.08
N THR A 40 10.16 -27.26 -12.96
CA THR A 40 10.34 -25.83 -13.24
C THR A 40 9.58 -24.99 -12.22
N PRO A 41 10.05 -23.77 -11.90
CA PRO A 41 9.31 -22.83 -11.06
C PRO A 41 7.85 -22.65 -11.51
N LYS A 42 7.60 -22.61 -12.84
CA LYS A 42 6.25 -22.53 -13.42
C LYS A 42 5.34 -23.70 -13.00
N LYS A 43 5.82 -24.94 -13.06
CA LYS A 43 5.06 -26.12 -12.61
C LYS A 43 4.74 -26.05 -11.12
N ILE A 44 5.68 -25.54 -10.31
CA ILE A 44 5.46 -25.37 -8.86
C ILE A 44 4.41 -24.28 -8.60
N PHE A 45 4.44 -23.16 -9.33
CA PHE A 45 3.42 -22.12 -9.17
C PHE A 45 2.02 -22.58 -9.60
N GLN A 46 1.90 -23.43 -10.63
CA GLN A 46 0.62 -24.07 -10.99
C GLN A 46 0.08 -24.91 -9.83
N LEU A 47 0.94 -25.76 -9.23
CA LEU A 47 0.58 -26.54 -8.05
C LEU A 47 0.18 -25.65 -6.86
N LEU A 48 0.90 -24.54 -6.65
CA LEU A 48 0.59 -23.57 -5.59
C LEU A 48 -0.79 -22.94 -5.79
N ASN A 49 -1.15 -22.58 -7.03
CA ASN A 49 -2.47 -22.06 -7.35
C ASN A 49 -3.57 -23.06 -6.98
N GLU A 50 -3.45 -24.33 -7.42
CA GLU A 50 -4.41 -25.40 -7.08
C GLU A 50 -4.49 -25.65 -5.56
N THR A 51 -3.33 -25.57 -4.89
CA THR A 51 -3.24 -25.78 -3.43
C THR A 51 -3.97 -24.68 -2.67
N ILE A 52 -3.84 -23.42 -3.10
CA ILE A 52 -4.52 -22.28 -2.49
C ILE A 52 -6.02 -22.31 -2.82
N GLU A 53 -6.39 -22.69 -4.05
CA GLU A 53 -7.78 -22.79 -4.50
C GLU A 53 -8.60 -23.77 -3.64
N ALA A 54 -7.97 -24.81 -3.09
CA ALA A 54 -8.61 -25.72 -2.15
C ALA A 54 -9.14 -25.03 -0.87
N LEU A 55 -8.63 -23.83 -0.51
CA LEU A 55 -9.14 -23.03 0.62
C LEU A 55 -10.53 -22.44 0.36
N SER A 56 -10.99 -22.41 -0.90
CA SER A 56 -12.37 -21.99 -1.23
C SER A 56 -13.40 -22.85 -0.52
N SER A 57 -13.12 -24.15 -0.35
CA SER A 57 -14.01 -25.12 0.31
C SER A 57 -14.24 -24.86 1.80
N VAL A 58 -13.46 -23.96 2.43
CA VAL A 58 -13.52 -23.67 3.87
C VAL A 58 -13.74 -22.19 4.17
N SER A 59 -14.06 -21.39 3.14
CA SER A 59 -14.32 -19.95 3.23
C SER A 59 -13.26 -19.20 4.04
N SER A 60 -11.99 -19.32 3.62
CA SER A 60 -10.87 -18.57 4.20
C SER A 60 -10.25 -17.58 3.20
N PRO A 61 -11.03 -16.59 2.70
CA PRO A 61 -10.60 -15.72 1.61
C PRO A 61 -9.42 -14.84 1.99
N GLU A 62 -9.35 -14.36 3.24
CA GLU A 62 -8.23 -13.54 3.71
C GLU A 62 -6.90 -14.31 3.70
N LEU A 63 -6.94 -15.58 4.09
CA LEU A 63 -5.77 -16.43 4.10
C LEU A 63 -5.31 -16.71 2.67
N ALA A 64 -6.25 -17.10 1.80
CA ALA A 64 -5.98 -17.36 0.39
C ALA A 64 -5.40 -16.12 -0.30
N LEU A 65 -5.97 -14.94 -0.08
CA LEU A 65 -5.47 -13.67 -0.61
C LEU A 65 -4.02 -13.42 -0.19
N ARG A 66 -3.69 -13.57 1.10
CA ARG A 66 -2.30 -13.40 1.58
C ARG A 66 -1.35 -14.39 0.91
N LEU A 67 -1.76 -15.66 0.74
CA LEU A 67 -0.94 -16.68 0.09
C LEU A 67 -0.74 -16.38 -1.41
N TYR A 68 -1.76 -15.91 -2.12
CA TYR A 68 -1.62 -15.47 -3.50
C TYR A 68 -0.66 -14.31 -3.63
N LEU A 69 -0.73 -13.30 -2.75
CA LEU A 69 0.24 -12.19 -2.76
C LEU A 69 1.69 -12.67 -2.50
N GLN A 70 1.88 -13.63 -1.59
CA GLN A 70 3.20 -14.23 -1.36
C GLN A 70 3.71 -15.01 -2.59
N CYS A 71 2.84 -15.71 -3.31
CA CYS A 71 3.19 -16.37 -4.55
C CYS A 71 3.50 -15.38 -5.67
N ALA A 72 2.78 -14.25 -5.73
CA ALA A 72 3.05 -13.18 -6.69
C ALA A 72 4.45 -12.58 -6.47
N GLU A 73 4.82 -12.26 -5.22
CA GLU A 73 6.16 -11.76 -4.90
C GLU A 73 7.25 -12.77 -5.26
N ALA A 74 7.05 -14.06 -4.97
CA ALA A 74 8.02 -15.08 -5.35
C ALA A 74 8.12 -15.26 -6.88
N ALA A 75 7.01 -15.12 -7.62
CA ALA A 75 7.02 -15.17 -9.09
C ALA A 75 7.71 -13.94 -9.68
N ASN A 76 7.59 -12.78 -9.03
CA ASN A 76 8.34 -11.58 -9.35
C ASN A 76 9.85 -11.78 -9.19
N ASP A 77 10.29 -12.40 -8.10
CA ASP A 77 11.70 -12.74 -7.91
C ASP A 77 12.22 -13.75 -8.95
N CYS A 78 11.31 -14.43 -9.67
CA CYS A 78 11.61 -15.37 -10.77
C CYS A 78 11.47 -14.77 -12.17
N ASP A 79 11.24 -13.46 -12.30
CA ASP A 79 10.95 -12.79 -13.57
C ASP A 79 9.78 -13.42 -14.35
N LEU A 80 8.82 -14.02 -13.64
CA LEU A 80 7.65 -14.69 -14.23
C LEU A 80 6.43 -13.77 -14.23
N GLU A 81 6.43 -12.77 -15.10
CA GLU A 81 5.39 -11.73 -15.16
C GLU A 81 3.97 -12.30 -15.24
N SER A 82 3.72 -13.23 -16.17
CA SER A 82 2.38 -13.80 -16.39
C SER A 82 1.85 -14.52 -15.15
N VAL A 83 2.73 -15.20 -14.42
CA VAL A 83 2.39 -15.94 -13.21
C VAL A 83 2.10 -14.98 -12.05
N ALA A 84 2.94 -13.96 -11.88
CA ALA A 84 2.70 -12.90 -10.90
C ALA A 84 1.36 -12.18 -11.16
N TYR A 85 1.06 -11.89 -12.43
CA TYR A 85 -0.18 -11.22 -12.82
C TYR A 85 -1.42 -12.07 -12.53
N GLU A 86 -1.34 -13.38 -12.80
CA GLU A 86 -2.43 -14.32 -12.47
C GLU A 86 -2.69 -14.33 -10.96
N PHE A 87 -1.66 -14.41 -10.12
CA PHE A 87 -1.84 -14.37 -8.66
C PHE A 87 -2.45 -13.05 -8.17
N PHE A 88 -2.06 -11.91 -8.73
CA PHE A 88 -2.73 -10.65 -8.45
C PHE A 88 -4.19 -10.65 -8.88
N THR A 89 -4.50 -11.23 -10.04
CA THR A 89 -5.88 -11.37 -10.52
C THR A 89 -6.72 -12.20 -9.55
N ARG A 90 -6.19 -13.33 -9.05
CA ARG A 90 -6.85 -14.14 -8.01
C ARG A 90 -7.05 -13.36 -6.70
N ALA A 91 -6.05 -12.60 -6.27
CA ALA A 91 -6.16 -11.76 -5.07
C ALA A 91 -7.22 -10.67 -5.20
N PHE A 92 -7.33 -10.02 -6.37
CA PHE A 92 -8.39 -9.03 -6.63
C PHE A 92 -9.78 -9.65 -6.66
N ILE A 93 -9.96 -10.81 -7.31
CA ILE A 93 -11.25 -11.53 -7.34
C ILE A 93 -11.69 -11.86 -5.90
N LEU A 94 -10.81 -12.43 -5.07
CA LEU A 94 -11.13 -12.70 -3.66
C LEU A 94 -11.50 -11.43 -2.89
N TYR A 95 -10.76 -10.34 -3.11
CA TYR A 95 -11.08 -9.04 -2.50
C TYR A 95 -12.47 -8.53 -2.89
N GLU A 96 -12.85 -8.69 -4.16
CA GLU A 96 -14.12 -8.20 -4.71
C GLU A 96 -15.32 -9.05 -4.30
N GLU A 97 -15.17 -10.38 -4.30
CA GLU A 97 -16.29 -11.32 -4.19
C GLU A 97 -16.48 -11.86 -2.76
N GLU A 98 -15.39 -12.07 -2.01
CA GLU A 98 -15.42 -12.82 -0.75
C GLU A 98 -15.09 -11.98 0.50
N VAL A 99 -14.39 -10.85 0.35
CA VAL A 99 -14.04 -9.98 1.49
C VAL A 99 -15.13 -8.93 1.72
N ALA A 100 -16.12 -9.27 2.55
CA ALA A 100 -17.27 -8.40 2.83
C ALA A 100 -17.07 -7.43 4.01
N ASP A 101 -16.33 -7.83 5.05
CA ASP A 101 -16.15 -6.98 6.25
C ASP A 101 -15.30 -5.74 5.92
N SER A 102 -15.79 -4.55 6.32
CA SER A 102 -15.14 -3.29 6.00
C SER A 102 -13.73 -3.15 6.59
N LYS A 103 -13.45 -3.71 7.78
CA LYS A 103 -12.09 -3.63 8.37
C LYS A 103 -11.16 -4.60 7.66
N THR A 104 -11.66 -5.78 7.33
CA THR A 104 -10.91 -6.76 6.54
C THR A 104 -10.61 -6.23 5.14
N GLN A 105 -11.57 -5.59 4.46
CA GLN A 105 -11.35 -4.96 3.15
C GLN A 105 -10.19 -3.95 3.19
N VAL A 106 -10.17 -3.09 4.21
CA VAL A 106 -9.08 -2.13 4.39
C VAL A 106 -7.74 -2.85 4.53
N THR A 107 -7.68 -3.89 5.35
CA THR A 107 -6.45 -4.66 5.57
C THR A 107 -5.99 -5.36 4.29
N ALA A 108 -6.90 -6.06 3.61
CA ALA A 108 -6.63 -6.77 2.36
C ALA A 108 -6.14 -5.81 1.27
N LEU A 109 -6.76 -4.64 1.13
CA LEU A 109 -6.35 -3.65 0.14
C LEU A 109 -4.96 -3.08 0.44
N HIS A 110 -4.63 -2.80 1.71
CA HIS A 110 -3.28 -2.35 2.07
C HIS A 110 -2.22 -3.43 1.78
N LEU A 111 -2.55 -4.71 1.97
CA LEU A 111 -1.67 -5.81 1.60
C LEU A 111 -1.45 -5.87 0.08
N ILE A 112 -2.52 -5.70 -0.72
CA ILE A 112 -2.42 -5.64 -2.19
C ILE A 112 -1.54 -4.46 -2.63
N ILE A 113 -1.79 -3.26 -2.10
CA ILE A 113 -0.99 -2.06 -2.41
C ILE A 113 0.48 -2.28 -2.04
N GLY A 114 0.73 -2.80 -0.84
CA GLY A 114 2.09 -3.05 -0.35
C GLY A 114 2.83 -4.09 -1.19
N ALA A 115 2.17 -5.20 -1.56
CA ALA A 115 2.74 -6.21 -2.45
C ALA A 115 3.04 -5.61 -3.83
N LEU A 116 2.07 -4.92 -4.44
CA LEU A 116 2.21 -4.31 -5.78
C LEU A 116 3.33 -3.27 -5.84
N GLN A 117 3.56 -2.54 -4.76
CA GLN A 117 4.65 -1.57 -4.66
C GLN A 117 6.03 -2.22 -4.82
N ARG A 118 6.22 -3.47 -4.40
CA ARG A 118 7.48 -4.22 -4.50
C ARG A 118 7.68 -4.95 -5.84
N MET A 119 6.65 -4.99 -6.67
CA MET A 119 6.68 -5.70 -7.94
C MET A 119 7.43 -4.89 -9.00
N HIS A 120 8.50 -5.47 -9.55
CA HIS A 120 9.30 -4.92 -10.64
C HIS A 120 9.15 -5.71 -11.95
N VAL A 121 8.60 -6.92 -11.90
CA VAL A 121 8.43 -7.80 -13.07
C VAL A 121 7.39 -7.32 -14.08
N PHE A 122 6.48 -6.42 -13.68
CA PHE A 122 5.37 -6.01 -14.54
C PHE A 122 5.78 -4.96 -15.58
N GLY A 123 5.46 -5.24 -16.84
CA GLY A 123 5.46 -4.25 -17.91
C GLY A 123 4.44 -3.13 -17.66
N VAL A 124 4.59 -2.03 -18.41
CA VAL A 124 3.82 -0.80 -18.21
C VAL A 124 2.30 -1.05 -18.22
N GLU A 125 1.79 -1.82 -19.19
CA GLU A 125 0.35 -2.07 -19.35
C GLU A 125 -0.25 -2.87 -18.19
N ASN A 126 0.41 -3.98 -17.82
CA ASN A 126 -0.03 -4.84 -16.71
C ASN A 126 0.02 -4.06 -15.40
N ARG A 127 1.09 -3.29 -15.18
CA ARG A 127 1.22 -2.47 -13.98
C ARG A 127 0.18 -1.36 -13.91
N ASP A 128 -0.07 -0.64 -15.00
CA ASP A 128 -1.10 0.40 -15.06
C ASP A 128 -2.48 -0.19 -14.76
N THR A 129 -2.77 -1.38 -15.28
CA THR A 129 -4.03 -2.09 -15.00
C THR A 129 -4.19 -2.41 -13.51
N LEU A 130 -3.17 -3.01 -12.88
CA LEU A 130 -3.23 -3.38 -11.46
C LEU A 130 -3.28 -2.15 -10.53
N THR A 131 -2.52 -1.09 -10.84
CA THR A 131 -2.53 0.15 -10.06
C THR A 131 -3.83 0.92 -10.22
N HIS A 132 -4.44 0.90 -11.41
CA HIS A 132 -5.77 1.46 -11.64
C HIS A 132 -6.84 0.70 -10.83
N LYS A 133 -6.78 -0.63 -10.78
CA LYS A 133 -7.67 -1.43 -9.91
C LYS A 133 -7.50 -1.06 -8.43
N ALA A 134 -6.27 -1.10 -7.91
CA ALA A 134 -5.98 -0.79 -6.49
C ALA A 134 -6.46 0.63 -6.10
N THR A 135 -6.16 1.63 -6.94
CA THR A 135 -6.61 3.02 -6.72
C THR A 135 -8.13 3.14 -6.80
N GLY A 136 -8.76 2.44 -7.75
CA GLY A 136 -10.21 2.34 -7.88
C GLY A 136 -10.89 1.79 -6.62
N HIS A 137 -10.36 0.71 -6.04
CA HIS A 137 -10.88 0.13 -4.81
C HIS A 137 -10.64 1.02 -3.59
N SER A 138 -9.48 1.68 -3.49
CA SER A 138 -9.18 2.59 -2.39
C SER A 138 -10.21 3.70 -2.25
N ALA A 139 -10.76 4.16 -3.37
CA ALA A 139 -11.78 5.19 -3.42
C ALA A 139 -13.21 4.70 -3.16
N LYS A 140 -13.44 3.38 -3.08
CA LYS A 140 -14.74 2.76 -2.86
C LYS A 140 -14.94 2.27 -1.41
N LEU A 141 -13.91 2.36 -0.56
CA LEU A 141 -14.03 1.99 0.85
C LEU A 141 -15.13 2.78 1.56
N LEU A 142 -15.85 2.14 2.48
CA LEU A 142 -17.05 2.71 3.08
C LEU A 142 -16.77 3.95 3.95
N LYS A 143 -15.74 3.87 4.81
CA LYS A 143 -15.43 4.92 5.79
C LYS A 143 -14.44 5.92 5.21
N LYS A 144 -14.73 7.22 5.35
CA LYS A 144 -13.86 8.30 4.83
C LYS A 144 -12.43 8.26 5.36
N PRO A 145 -12.15 8.00 6.66
CA PRO A 145 -10.77 7.87 7.13
C PRO A 145 -10.03 6.73 6.44
N ASP A 146 -10.65 5.56 6.31
CA ASP A 146 -10.04 4.39 5.67
C ASP A 146 -9.82 4.63 4.16
N GLN A 147 -10.79 5.27 3.51
CA GLN A 147 -10.73 5.70 2.11
C GLN A 147 -9.56 6.68 1.91
N CYS A 148 -9.38 7.65 2.81
CA CYS A 148 -8.28 8.62 2.78
C CYS A 148 -6.92 7.90 2.88
N ARG A 149 -6.77 7.00 3.86
CA ARG A 149 -5.53 6.25 4.10
C ARG A 149 -5.14 5.36 2.94
N ALA A 150 -6.10 4.60 2.40
CA ALA A 150 -5.84 3.78 1.23
C ALA A 150 -5.48 4.61 -0.01
N VAL A 151 -6.13 5.77 -0.22
CA VAL A 151 -5.86 6.64 -1.37
C VAL A 151 -4.45 7.25 -1.31
N TYR A 152 -4.01 7.77 -0.15
CA TYR A 152 -2.63 8.23 -0.06
C TYR A 152 -1.64 7.07 -0.07
N ALA A 153 -2.01 5.86 0.39
CA ALA A 153 -1.12 4.70 0.32
C ALA A 153 -0.83 4.33 -1.15
N CYS A 154 -1.84 4.43 -2.03
CA CYS A 154 -1.67 4.25 -3.47
C CYS A 154 -0.68 5.22 -4.12
N SER A 155 -0.37 6.37 -3.52
CA SER A 155 0.65 7.28 -4.07
C SER A 155 2.03 6.63 -4.18
N HIS A 156 2.35 5.67 -3.29
CA HIS A 156 3.59 4.90 -3.34
C HIS A 156 3.68 3.92 -4.51
N LEU A 157 2.57 3.63 -5.21
CA LEU A 157 2.58 2.81 -6.42
C LEU A 157 3.20 3.56 -7.62
N PHE A 158 3.23 4.89 -7.55
CA PHE A 158 3.67 5.80 -8.61
C PHE A 158 5.04 6.43 -8.33
N TRP A 159 5.66 6.10 -7.19
CA TRP A 159 6.97 6.61 -6.82
C TRP A 159 7.76 5.56 -6.05
N VAL A 160 8.68 4.88 -6.74
CA VAL A 160 9.58 3.88 -6.20
C VAL A 160 11.00 4.46 -6.21
N ASP A 161 11.64 4.45 -5.04
CA ASP A 161 12.95 5.06 -4.81
C ASP A 161 14.11 4.14 -5.24
N ASP A 162 14.04 3.64 -6.47
CA ASP A 162 15.08 2.85 -7.12
C ASP A 162 15.59 3.57 -8.39
N GLN A 163 16.74 3.16 -8.90
CA GLN A 163 17.39 3.81 -10.05
C GLN A 163 16.50 3.78 -11.30
N ASP A 164 15.88 2.64 -11.57
CA ASP A 164 14.91 2.42 -12.65
C ASP A 164 13.46 2.32 -12.13
N GLY A 165 13.24 2.78 -10.89
CA GLY A 165 11.93 2.83 -10.27
C GLY A 165 11.02 3.85 -10.94
N ILE A 166 9.71 3.59 -10.86
CA ILE A 166 8.70 4.50 -11.43
C ILE A 166 8.70 5.81 -10.66
N LYS A 167 8.76 6.93 -11.38
CA LYS A 167 8.77 8.28 -10.82
C LYS A 167 7.72 9.17 -11.49
N ASP A 168 6.45 8.81 -11.33
CA ASP A 168 5.31 9.58 -11.82
C ASP A 168 4.81 10.54 -10.73
N GLY A 169 5.45 11.70 -10.66
CA GLY A 169 5.14 12.71 -9.66
C GLY A 169 3.73 13.29 -9.77
N GLU A 170 3.14 13.29 -10.98
CA GLU A 170 1.79 13.82 -11.21
C GLU A 170 0.73 12.90 -10.62
N ARG A 171 0.85 11.58 -10.83
CA ARG A 171 -0.06 10.61 -10.22
C ARG A 171 0.11 10.54 -8.70
N VAL A 172 1.32 10.72 -8.17
CA VAL A 172 1.53 10.91 -6.71
C VAL A 172 0.72 12.09 -6.20
N LEU A 173 0.88 13.27 -6.81
CA LEU A 173 0.17 14.48 -6.39
C LEU A 173 -1.35 14.33 -6.55
N LEU A 174 -1.82 13.61 -7.58
CA LEU A 174 -3.23 13.31 -7.79
C LEU A 174 -3.81 12.50 -6.62
N CYS A 175 -3.13 11.44 -6.20
CA CYS A 175 -3.49 10.64 -5.02
C CYS A 175 -3.54 11.50 -3.76
N LEU A 176 -2.51 12.31 -3.51
CA LEU A 176 -2.43 13.17 -2.33
C LEU A 176 -3.52 14.26 -2.31
N LYS A 177 -3.79 14.92 -3.45
CA LYS A 177 -4.89 15.89 -3.59
C LYS A 177 -6.25 15.23 -3.37
N ARG A 178 -6.44 13.99 -3.85
CA ARG A 178 -7.66 13.22 -3.61
C ARG A 178 -7.82 12.86 -2.14
N ALA A 179 -6.75 12.40 -1.48
CA ALA A 179 -6.74 12.11 -0.05
C ALA A 179 -7.11 13.36 0.77
N LEU A 180 -6.56 14.53 0.41
CA LEU A 180 -6.88 15.82 1.05
C LEU A 180 -8.37 16.19 0.89
N ARG A 181 -8.95 16.00 -0.29
CA ARG A 181 -10.41 16.20 -0.48
C ARG A 181 -11.25 15.27 0.39
N ILE A 182 -10.83 14.01 0.54
CA ILE A 182 -11.52 13.03 1.39
C ILE A 182 -11.39 13.41 2.88
N ALA A 183 -10.22 13.87 3.31
CA ALA A 183 -9.99 14.35 4.67
C ALA A 183 -10.86 15.57 4.99
N ASN A 184 -10.94 16.55 4.08
CA ASN A 184 -11.86 17.69 4.20
C ASN A 184 -13.32 17.25 4.31
N ALA A 185 -13.77 16.29 3.49
CA ALA A 185 -15.13 15.77 3.60
C ALA A 185 -15.37 15.05 4.95
N ALA A 186 -14.37 14.32 5.46
CA ALA A 186 -14.45 13.68 6.77
C ALA A 186 -14.54 14.71 7.91
N GLN A 187 -13.76 15.79 7.82
CA GLN A 187 -13.76 16.91 8.76
C GLN A 187 -15.14 17.57 8.82
N GLN A 188 -15.74 17.89 7.65
CA GLN A 188 -17.07 18.51 7.56
C GLN A 188 -18.19 17.66 8.16
N ILE A 189 -18.14 16.33 7.97
CA ILE A 189 -19.11 15.39 8.55
C ILE A 189 -18.98 15.35 10.08
N ALA A 190 -17.75 15.37 10.59
CA ALA A 190 -17.49 15.37 12.01
C ALA A 190 -17.90 16.69 12.67
N SER A 191 -17.59 17.85 12.07
CA SER A 191 -18.01 19.15 12.58
C SER A 191 -19.54 19.33 12.62
N ALA A 192 -20.27 18.67 11.71
CA ALA A 192 -21.73 18.65 11.72
C ALA A 192 -22.31 17.79 12.88
N THR A 193 -21.51 16.86 13.39
CA THR A 193 -21.86 15.99 14.53
C THR A 193 -21.32 16.62 15.81
N ARG A 194 -22.16 17.39 16.53
CA ARG A 194 -21.75 18.15 17.73
C ARG A 194 -20.94 17.28 18.70
N GLY A 195 -19.75 17.76 19.10
CA GLY A 195 -18.88 17.11 20.09
C GLY A 195 -17.85 16.14 19.50
N CYS A 196 -17.71 16.05 18.18
CA CYS A 196 -16.68 15.25 17.53
C CYS A 196 -15.70 16.18 16.78
N SER A 197 -14.47 16.32 17.28
CA SER A 197 -13.38 16.83 16.42
C SER A 197 -13.29 15.95 15.19
N GLY A 198 -13.28 16.56 14.02
CA GLY A 198 -12.94 15.83 12.82
C GLY A 198 -11.50 15.31 12.87
N PRO A 199 -11.13 14.42 11.94
CA PRO A 199 -9.88 13.70 12.03
C PRO A 199 -8.73 14.57 11.54
N VAL A 200 -8.37 15.59 12.32
CA VAL A 200 -7.18 16.44 12.11
C VAL A 200 -5.95 15.57 11.85
N THR A 201 -5.87 14.42 12.52
CA THR A 201 -4.87 13.38 12.32
C THR A 201 -4.67 13.02 10.84
N LEU A 202 -5.72 12.95 10.02
CA LEU A 202 -5.61 12.63 8.59
C LEU A 202 -4.85 13.70 7.81
N PHE A 203 -5.03 14.99 8.16
CA PHE A 203 -4.27 16.05 7.52
C PHE A 203 -2.79 15.97 7.89
N VAL A 204 -2.48 15.66 9.15
CA VAL A 204 -1.09 15.45 9.62
C VAL A 204 -0.47 14.21 8.95
N GLU A 205 -1.22 13.12 8.79
CA GLU A 205 -0.78 11.93 8.03
C GLU A 205 -0.47 12.30 6.57
N ILE A 206 -1.36 13.04 5.90
CA ILE A 206 -1.15 13.51 4.52
C ILE A 206 0.09 14.42 4.45
N LEU A 207 0.26 15.35 5.40
CA LEU A 207 1.45 16.21 5.47
C LEU A 207 2.73 15.38 5.51
N ASN A 208 2.78 14.35 6.33
CA ASN A 208 3.93 13.43 6.38
C ASN A 208 4.16 12.70 5.04
N LYS A 209 3.10 12.41 4.27
CA LYS A 209 3.25 11.90 2.89
C LYS A 209 3.81 12.95 1.93
N TYR A 210 3.36 14.21 2.01
CA TYR A 210 3.97 15.30 1.24
C TYR A 210 5.46 15.43 1.57
N LEU A 211 5.82 15.46 2.85
CA LEU A 211 7.22 15.53 3.29
C LEU A 211 8.06 14.37 2.75
N TYR A 212 7.54 13.14 2.83
CA TYR A 212 8.21 11.96 2.27
C TYR A 212 8.55 12.14 0.78
N PHE A 213 7.55 12.46 -0.06
CA PHE A 213 7.80 12.61 -1.51
C PHE A 213 8.63 13.85 -1.84
N PHE A 214 8.51 14.90 -1.04
CA PHE A 214 9.37 16.07 -1.14
C PHE A 214 10.83 15.69 -0.94
N GLU A 215 11.15 14.91 0.09
CA GLU A 215 12.51 14.42 0.35
C GLU A 215 13.02 13.47 -0.72
N LYS A 216 12.14 12.61 -1.25
CA LYS A 216 12.46 11.72 -2.37
C LYS A 216 12.60 12.43 -3.72
N GLY A 217 12.51 13.76 -3.74
CA GLY A 217 12.83 14.55 -4.93
C GLY A 217 11.68 14.68 -5.92
N ASN A 218 10.43 14.41 -5.52
CA ASN A 218 9.29 14.62 -6.41
C ASN A 218 9.07 16.11 -6.68
N PRO A 219 9.24 16.60 -7.93
CA PRO A 219 9.17 18.02 -8.25
C PRO A 219 7.74 18.59 -8.16
N GLN A 220 6.72 17.72 -8.22
CA GLN A 220 5.32 18.12 -8.09
C GLN A 220 4.96 18.50 -6.64
N ILE A 221 5.79 18.09 -5.67
CA ILE A 221 5.64 18.46 -4.28
C ILE A 221 6.51 19.67 -4.00
N THR A 222 5.90 20.80 -3.66
CA THR A 222 6.60 22.07 -3.44
C THR A 222 6.56 22.49 -1.98
N SER A 223 7.55 23.29 -1.56
CA SER A 223 7.56 23.90 -0.23
C SER A 223 6.32 24.76 0.03
N ALA A 224 5.79 25.43 -1.01
CA ALA A 224 4.54 26.18 -0.94
C ALA A 224 3.32 25.28 -0.66
N ALA A 225 3.24 24.11 -1.28
CA ALA A 225 2.16 23.16 -1.01
C ALA A 225 2.22 22.61 0.43
N ILE A 226 3.43 22.34 0.93
CA ILE A 226 3.65 21.93 2.33
C ILE A 226 3.26 23.04 3.28
N GLN A 227 3.68 24.28 3.00
CA GLN A 227 3.34 25.46 3.80
C GLN A 227 1.81 25.64 3.91
N GLY A 228 1.11 25.61 2.78
CA GLY A 228 -0.35 25.76 2.77
C GLY A 228 -1.07 24.65 3.53
N LEU A 229 -0.52 23.43 3.54
CA LEU A 229 -1.08 22.33 4.33
C LEU A 229 -0.84 22.50 5.83
N ILE A 230 0.33 23.00 6.25
CA ILE A 230 0.62 23.33 7.66
C ILE A 230 -0.32 24.42 8.16
N GLU A 231 -0.54 25.47 7.36
CA GLU A 231 -1.47 26.55 7.67
C GLU A 231 -2.91 26.03 7.80
N LEU A 232 -3.35 25.17 6.87
CA LEU A 232 -4.66 24.52 6.94
C LEU A 232 -4.82 23.72 8.24
N ILE A 233 -3.84 22.88 8.59
CA ILE A 233 -3.88 22.06 9.81
C ILE A 233 -3.95 22.96 11.05
N THR A 234 -3.12 23.99 11.10
CA THR A 234 -3.05 24.91 12.25
C THR A 234 -4.37 25.64 12.45
N ASN A 235 -4.99 26.11 11.37
CA ASN A 235 -6.30 26.78 11.42
C ASN A 235 -7.42 25.83 11.88
N GLU A 236 -7.43 24.59 11.40
CA GLU A 236 -8.41 23.59 11.83
C GLU A 236 -8.26 23.27 13.32
N MET A 237 -7.03 23.15 13.83
CA MET A 237 -6.76 22.86 15.25
C MET A 237 -7.11 24.02 16.19
N GLN A 238 -7.00 25.26 15.70
CA GLN A 238 -7.34 26.47 16.46
C GLN A 238 -8.83 26.82 16.38
N SER A 239 -9.63 26.10 15.59
CA SER A 239 -11.05 26.38 15.45
C SER A 239 -11.81 26.05 16.74
N ASP A 240 -12.67 26.98 17.20
CA ASP A 240 -13.48 26.83 18.43
C ASP A 240 -14.42 25.62 18.42
N SER A 241 -14.68 25.02 17.25
CA SER A 241 -15.49 23.81 17.08
C SER A 241 -14.71 22.51 17.34
N THR A 242 -13.40 22.57 17.56
CA THR A 242 -12.53 21.40 17.66
C THR A 242 -12.29 21.03 19.13
N THR A 243 -12.64 19.80 19.50
CA THR A 243 -12.25 19.25 20.81
C THR A 243 -10.75 18.98 20.81
N PRO A 244 -9.99 19.41 21.83
CA PRO A 244 -8.55 19.15 21.90
C PRO A 244 -8.25 17.66 21.81
N ASP A 245 -7.43 17.26 20.83
CA ASP A 245 -6.92 15.89 20.70
C ASP A 245 -5.41 15.89 20.95
N PRO A 246 -4.96 15.52 22.16
CA PRO A 246 -3.55 15.58 22.52
C PRO A 246 -2.68 14.66 21.66
N VAL A 247 -3.26 13.62 21.05
CA VAL A 247 -2.53 12.71 20.15
C VAL A 247 -2.22 13.41 18.83
N SER A 248 -3.22 14.07 18.23
CA SER A 248 -3.03 14.84 16.99
C SER A 248 -2.09 16.04 17.21
N ASP A 249 -2.21 16.72 18.36
CA ASP A 249 -1.31 17.82 18.75
C ASP A 249 0.14 17.35 18.83
N ALA A 250 0.39 16.24 19.54
CA ALA A 250 1.72 15.66 19.67
C ALA A 250 2.29 15.18 18.33
N PHE A 251 1.43 14.66 17.45
CA PHE A 251 1.86 14.21 16.12
C PHE A 251 2.24 15.39 15.22
N LEU A 252 1.46 16.47 15.22
CA LEU A 252 1.84 17.70 14.51
C LEU A 252 3.12 18.29 15.08
N ALA A 253 3.23 18.42 16.41
CA ALA A 253 4.43 18.97 17.05
C ALA A 253 5.70 18.17 16.68
N SER A 254 5.59 16.84 16.60
CA SER A 254 6.68 15.98 16.15
C SER A 254 7.04 16.22 14.68
N THR A 255 6.03 16.40 13.82
CA THR A 255 6.21 16.72 12.39
C THR A 255 6.88 18.09 12.20
N ILE A 256 6.47 19.10 12.97
CA ILE A 256 7.08 20.43 12.95
C ILE A 256 8.54 20.39 13.42
N ARG A 257 8.82 19.68 14.51
CA ARG A 257 10.20 19.48 14.99
C ARG A 257 11.08 18.82 13.92
N TYR A 258 10.53 17.86 13.19
CA TYR A 258 11.22 17.22 12.08
C TYR A 258 11.55 18.19 10.94
N ILE A 259 10.60 19.04 10.54
CA ILE A 259 10.84 20.10 9.54
C ILE A 259 11.96 21.04 10.02
N GLN A 260 11.91 21.49 11.27
CA GLN A 260 12.95 22.35 11.86
C GLN A 260 14.33 21.67 11.87
N PHE A 261 14.38 20.38 12.23
CA PHE A 261 15.61 19.59 12.18
C PHE A 261 16.19 19.53 10.76
N GLN A 262 15.36 19.28 9.74
CA GLN A 262 15.83 19.24 8.35
C GLN A 262 16.39 20.59 7.90
N LYS A 263 15.79 21.71 8.34
CA LYS A 263 16.31 23.06 8.06
C LYS A 263 17.69 23.30 8.69
N GLN A 264 17.88 22.88 9.93
CA GLN A 264 19.13 23.09 10.69
C GLN A 264 20.28 22.20 10.21
N LYS A 265 19.96 21.04 9.62
CA LYS A 265 20.96 20.08 9.10
C LYS A 265 21.86 20.69 8.01
N GLY A 266 21.42 21.75 7.35
CA GLY A 266 22.18 22.42 6.28
C GLY A 266 22.28 21.59 5.00
N GLY A 267 23.10 22.05 4.05
CA GLY A 267 23.26 21.45 2.73
C GLY A 267 22.01 21.52 1.86
N VAL A 268 21.97 20.71 0.80
CA VAL A 268 20.90 20.72 -0.22
C VAL A 268 19.51 20.52 0.41
N MET A 269 19.39 19.65 1.41
CA MET A 269 18.11 19.41 2.07
C MET A 269 17.69 20.59 2.96
N GLY A 270 18.63 21.18 3.71
CA GLY A 270 18.35 22.37 4.51
C GLY A 270 17.87 23.55 3.66
N GLU A 271 18.51 23.78 2.50
CA GLU A 271 18.08 24.79 1.52
C GLU A 271 16.68 24.49 0.98
N LYS A 272 16.38 23.22 0.67
CA LYS A 272 15.08 22.78 0.17
C LYS A 272 13.95 23.05 1.16
N PHE A 273 14.20 22.82 2.46
CA PHE A 273 13.24 23.09 3.53
C PHE A 273 13.23 24.55 4.01
N GLY A 274 14.23 25.35 3.65
CA GLY A 274 14.38 26.76 4.02
C GLY A 274 13.10 27.60 3.89
N PRO A 275 12.39 27.55 2.75
CA PRO A 275 11.18 28.35 2.51
C PRO A 275 9.96 27.99 3.39
N ILE A 276 9.92 26.80 4.01
CA ILE A 276 8.79 26.34 4.83
C ILE A 276 8.86 27.03 6.19
N LYS A 277 7.84 27.81 6.54
CA LYS A 277 7.73 28.55 7.81
C LYS A 277 6.99 27.70 8.84
N VAL A 278 7.67 27.38 9.93
CA VAL A 278 7.18 26.57 11.05
C VAL A 278 7.65 27.12 12.38
#